data_AF-A0A843H9I0-F1
#
_entry.id   AF-A0A843H9I0-F1
#
_cell.length_a   1.000
_cell.length_b   1.000
_cell.length_c   1.000
_cell.angle_alpha   90.00
_cell.angle_beta   90.00
_cell.angle_gamma   90.00
#
_symmetry.space_group_name_H-M   'P 1'
#
loop_
_entity.id
_entity.type
_entity.pdbx_description
1 polymer ?
#
loop_
_entity_poly.entity_id
_entity_poly.type
_entity_poly.pdbx_seq_one_letter_code
_entity_poly.pdbx_strand_id
1 'polypeptide(L)'
;MQIIAPQKNIREVLEQYGYPFKSKEHSCKLFEYQKGNRPESIKKYFRLQESNYRTCPNILMYQTTPEFKLKVSDLCCHKLKKDVAKKYQLNNNKAIGITGMTREEGGQRTTLNCIVSDKEGKIKKFHPLAIITEDFINWYIAERRIELCELYYPPYNFKRTGCKGCPFNLDLQDQLDIMAVLLPAEKKQCEIIWKPVYEEYRRIGYRLRKENQPSLFE
;
A
#
# COMPACT_ATOMS: atom_id res chain seq x y z
N MET A 1 6.72 -17.68 -18.13
CA MET A 1 6.55 -16.46 -17.31
C MET A 1 7.91 -16.11 -16.71
N GLN A 2 8.45 -14.92 -16.97
CA GLN A 2 9.73 -14.49 -16.39
C GLN A 2 9.47 -13.78 -15.06
N ILE A 3 10.06 -14.28 -13.97
CA ILE A 3 10.03 -13.63 -12.66
C ILE A 3 11.23 -12.68 -12.56
N ILE A 4 10.97 -11.44 -12.17
CA ILE A 4 12.00 -10.41 -12.02
C ILE A 4 12.09 -10.04 -10.55
N ALA A 5 13.18 -10.42 -9.92
CA ALA A 5 13.41 -10.17 -8.50
C ALA A 5 13.99 -8.75 -8.27
N PRO A 6 13.62 -8.08 -7.16
CA PRO A 6 14.34 -6.91 -6.70
C PRO A 6 15.78 -7.26 -6.30
N GLN A 7 16.69 -6.30 -6.45
CA GLN A 7 18.11 -6.50 -6.11
C GLN A 7 18.38 -6.51 -4.59
N LYS A 8 17.49 -5.93 -3.80
CA LYS A 8 17.65 -5.81 -2.34
C LYS A 8 16.57 -6.60 -1.61
N ASN A 9 16.92 -7.14 -0.45
CA ASN A 9 15.96 -7.79 0.43
C ASN A 9 15.01 -6.74 1.05
N ILE A 10 13.78 -7.13 1.36
CA ILE A 10 12.79 -6.25 1.99
C ILE A 10 13.30 -5.64 3.31
N ARG A 11 13.99 -6.42 4.15
CA ARG A 11 14.50 -5.94 5.44
C ARG A 11 15.51 -4.82 5.26
N GLU A 12 16.49 -5.02 4.37
CA GLU A 12 17.50 -4.01 4.05
C GLU A 12 16.85 -2.72 3.53
N VAL A 13 15.83 -2.83 2.68
CA VAL A 13 15.10 -1.67 2.16
C VAL A 13 14.36 -0.93 3.27
N LEU A 14 13.72 -1.64 4.21
CA LEU A 14 13.00 -1.01 5.31
C LEU A 14 13.94 -0.33 6.31
N GLU A 15 15.04 -1.00 6.68
CA GLU A 15 16.05 -0.44 7.59
C GLU A 15 16.75 0.79 6.97
N GLN A 16 17.05 0.74 5.66
CA GLN A 16 17.72 1.84 4.97
C GLN A 16 16.77 3.02 4.70
N TYR A 17 15.56 2.76 4.21
CA TYR A 17 14.68 3.81 3.65
C TYR A 17 13.46 4.12 4.53
N GLY A 18 13.20 3.35 5.58
CA GLY A 18 12.06 3.52 6.47
C GLY A 18 10.89 2.59 6.13
N TYR A 19 9.94 2.56 7.07
CA TYR A 19 8.83 1.63 7.07
C TYR A 19 7.53 2.28 6.57
N PRO A 20 6.66 1.54 5.87
CA PRO A 20 5.33 2.03 5.51
C PRO A 20 4.46 2.19 6.75
N PHE A 21 3.69 3.27 6.81
CA PHE A 21 2.75 3.57 7.90
C PHE A 21 1.46 4.21 7.35
N LYS A 22 0.30 3.68 7.72
CA LYS A 22 -1.08 4.15 7.45
C LYS A 22 -1.48 4.13 5.98
N SER A 23 -0.80 4.90 5.14
CA SER A 23 -1.04 5.00 3.70
C SER A 23 0.20 5.55 3.01
N LYS A 24 0.33 5.30 1.70
CA LYS A 24 1.44 5.82 0.90
C LYS A 24 1.57 7.34 1.00
N GLU A 25 0.45 8.04 0.91
CA GLU A 25 0.42 9.51 1.03
C GLU A 25 0.91 9.99 2.40
N HIS A 26 0.44 9.37 3.48
CA HIS A 26 0.88 9.73 4.83
C HIS A 26 2.36 9.44 5.02
N SER A 27 2.83 8.26 4.59
CA SER A 27 4.24 7.89 4.70
C SER A 27 5.16 8.79 3.90
N CYS A 28 4.77 9.17 2.69
CA CYS A 28 5.52 10.12 1.86
C CYS A 28 5.59 11.50 2.54
N LYS A 29 4.46 12.02 3.04
CA LYS A 29 4.43 13.31 3.75
C LYS A 29 5.26 13.27 5.04
N LEU A 30 5.18 12.20 5.81
CA LEU A 30 5.94 12.04 7.05
C LEU A 30 7.44 11.89 6.76
N PHE A 31 7.81 11.16 5.72
CA PHE A 31 9.21 11.04 5.27
C PHE A 31 9.82 12.42 4.96
N GLU A 32 9.14 13.22 4.14
CA GLU A 32 9.57 14.58 3.81
C GLU A 32 9.61 15.48 5.06
N TYR A 33 8.63 15.34 5.96
CA TYR A 33 8.63 16.04 7.24
C TYR A 33 9.85 15.66 8.11
N GLN A 34 10.17 14.37 8.23
CA GLN A 34 11.34 13.89 8.99
C GLN A 34 12.67 14.39 8.42
N LYS A 35 12.73 14.69 7.11
CA LYS A 35 13.90 15.32 6.46
C LYS A 35 14.00 16.83 6.66
N GLY A 36 13.05 17.45 7.37
CA GLY A 36 13.01 18.90 7.55
C GLY A 36 12.27 19.65 6.45
N ASN A 37 11.76 18.98 5.42
CA ASN A 37 11.00 19.62 4.35
C ASN A 37 9.61 20.05 4.85
N ARG A 38 9.21 21.27 4.52
CA ARG A 38 7.91 21.85 4.93
C ARG A 38 7.15 22.51 3.78
N PRO A 39 6.92 21.83 2.64
CA PRO A 39 6.03 22.35 1.60
C PRO A 39 4.61 22.54 2.13
N GLU A 40 3.85 23.40 1.47
CA GLU A 40 2.48 23.77 1.84
C GLU A 40 1.56 22.57 2.09
N SER A 41 1.67 21.54 1.25
CA SER A 41 0.87 20.30 1.37
C SER A 41 1.15 19.52 2.66
N ILE A 42 2.37 19.59 3.19
CA ILE A 42 2.78 18.98 4.46
C ILE A 42 2.32 19.83 5.63
N LYS A 43 2.49 21.16 5.55
CA LYS A 43 2.00 22.10 6.58
C LYS A 43 0.50 21.92 6.79
N LYS A 44 -0.29 21.93 5.72
CA LYS A 44 -1.74 21.69 5.74
C LYS A 44 -2.10 20.31 6.28
N TYR A 45 -1.41 19.26 5.82
CA TYR A 45 -1.72 17.89 6.26
C TYR A 45 -1.45 17.67 7.76
N PHE A 46 -0.34 18.19 8.29
CA PHE A 46 0.00 18.12 9.71
C PHE A 46 -0.48 19.34 10.51
N ARG A 47 -1.47 20.09 10.01
CA ARG A 47 -2.14 21.18 10.74
C ARG A 47 -1.20 22.24 11.32
N LEU A 48 -0.08 22.46 10.65
CA LEU A 48 0.81 23.59 10.90
C LEU A 48 0.26 24.87 10.24
N GLN A 49 -0.84 24.73 9.50
CA GLN A 49 -1.58 25.78 8.82
C GLN A 49 -3.02 25.31 8.59
N GLU A 50 -3.95 26.25 8.50
CA GLU A 50 -5.36 25.97 8.21
C GLU A 50 -5.55 25.23 6.88
N SER A 51 -6.50 24.30 6.86
CA SER A 51 -6.81 23.49 5.69
C SER A 51 -8.26 23.03 5.68
N ASN A 52 -8.90 23.16 4.53
CA ASN A 52 -10.22 22.61 4.26
C ASN A 52 -10.16 21.18 3.69
N TYR A 53 -8.98 20.57 3.65
CA TYR A 53 -8.73 19.26 3.05
C TYR A 53 -8.50 18.18 4.11
N ARG A 54 -8.41 16.93 3.68
CA ARG A 54 -8.12 15.79 4.56
C ARG A 54 -6.76 15.96 5.24
N THR A 55 -6.77 16.01 6.57
CA THR A 55 -5.56 16.16 7.41
C THR A 55 -5.14 14.84 8.06
N CYS A 56 -3.98 14.86 8.72
CA CYS A 56 -3.50 13.74 9.53
C CYS A 56 -4.49 13.44 10.66
N PRO A 57 -4.82 12.17 10.94
CA PRO A 57 -5.62 11.79 12.11
C PRO A 57 -4.96 12.24 13.42
N ASN A 58 -5.75 12.68 14.40
CA ASN A 58 -5.25 13.16 15.71
C ASN A 58 -4.30 12.16 16.38
N ILE A 59 -4.68 10.88 16.35
CA ILE A 59 -3.93 9.78 16.96
C ILE A 59 -2.51 9.62 16.38
N LEU A 60 -2.23 10.18 15.20
CA LEU A 60 -0.94 10.12 14.53
C LEU A 60 -0.14 11.42 14.59
N MET A 61 -0.68 12.47 15.23
CA MET A 61 0.01 13.76 15.33
C MET A 61 1.29 13.69 16.17
N TYR A 62 1.40 12.72 17.09
CA TYR A 62 2.63 12.48 17.84
C TYR A 62 3.82 12.16 16.92
N GLN A 63 3.60 11.72 15.68
CA GLN A 63 4.68 11.41 14.75
C GLN A 63 5.45 12.63 14.25
N THR A 64 4.92 13.84 14.49
CA THR A 64 5.62 15.10 14.20
C THR A 64 6.43 15.62 15.38
N THR A 65 6.45 14.92 16.51
CA THR A 65 7.17 15.34 17.71
C THR A 65 8.58 14.74 17.75
N PRO A 66 9.54 15.34 18.49
CA PRO A 66 10.91 14.84 18.58
C PRO A 66 11.04 13.42 19.14
N GLU A 67 10.06 12.94 19.89
CA GLU A 67 10.05 11.62 20.52
C GLU A 67 9.84 10.49 19.50
N PHE A 68 9.21 10.77 18.35
CA PHE A 68 8.98 9.77 17.32
C PHE A 68 10.24 9.51 16.48
N LYS A 69 10.90 8.37 16.72
CA LYS A 69 12.18 8.02 16.07
C LYS A 69 12.06 7.06 14.88
N LEU A 70 10.91 6.41 14.69
CA LEU A 70 10.75 5.44 13.60
C LEU A 70 10.82 6.14 12.25
N LYS A 71 11.75 5.71 11.38
CA LYS A 71 11.83 6.20 10.00
C LYS A 71 10.63 5.68 9.23
N VAL A 72 9.80 6.59 8.70
CA VAL A 72 8.61 6.23 7.93
C VAL A 72 8.79 6.66 6.47
N SER A 73 8.44 5.79 5.53
CA SER A 73 8.40 6.13 4.11
C SER A 73 7.58 5.13 3.28
N ASP A 74 7.23 5.50 2.05
CA ASP A 74 6.64 4.60 1.06
C ASP A 74 7.69 4.04 0.06
N LEU A 75 8.98 4.28 0.32
CA LEU A 75 10.07 3.93 -0.59
C LEU A 75 10.24 2.42 -0.79
N CYS A 76 9.75 1.58 0.12
CA CYS A 76 9.71 0.13 -0.10
C CYS A 76 8.94 -0.23 -1.37
N CYS A 77 7.83 0.47 -1.68
CA CYS A 77 7.08 0.28 -2.91
C CYS A 77 7.84 0.76 -4.15
N HIS A 78 8.71 1.76 -4.00
CA HIS A 78 9.57 2.23 -5.09
C HIS A 78 10.68 1.22 -5.37
N LYS A 79 11.48 0.89 -4.36
CA LYS A 79 12.67 0.04 -4.49
C LYS A 79 12.34 -1.40 -4.88
N LEU A 80 11.28 -1.97 -4.31
CA LEU A 80 10.94 -3.37 -4.53
C LEU A 80 9.99 -3.60 -5.71
N LYS A 81 9.31 -2.55 -6.23
CA LYS A 81 8.31 -2.69 -7.29
C LYS A 81 8.52 -1.75 -8.46
N LYS A 82 8.43 -0.44 -8.23
CA LYS A 82 8.43 0.56 -9.33
C LYS A 82 9.78 0.61 -10.06
N ASP A 83 10.88 0.60 -9.32
CA ASP A 83 12.23 0.66 -9.90
C ASP A 83 12.53 -0.61 -10.71
N VAL A 84 12.09 -1.77 -10.21
CA VAL A 84 12.20 -3.07 -10.90
C VAL A 84 11.38 -3.06 -12.21
N ALA A 85 10.12 -2.64 -12.14
CA ALA A 85 9.26 -2.54 -13.32
C ALA A 85 9.81 -1.55 -14.35
N LYS A 86 10.33 -0.40 -13.92
CA LYS A 86 10.96 0.60 -14.81
C LYS A 86 12.21 0.03 -15.48
N LYS A 87 13.06 -0.69 -14.75
CA LYS A 87 14.24 -1.35 -15.31
C LYS A 87 13.84 -2.38 -16.38
N TYR A 88 12.84 -3.21 -16.09
CA TYR A 88 12.31 -4.15 -17.07
C TYR A 88 11.77 -3.44 -18.32
N GLN A 89 10.99 -2.38 -18.11
CA GLN A 89 10.41 -1.59 -19.18
C GLN A 89 11.48 -1.07 -20.16
N LEU A 90 12.56 -0.49 -19.62
CA LEU A 90 13.68 0.04 -20.42
C LEU A 90 14.44 -1.08 -21.14
N ASN A 91 14.78 -2.15 -20.42
CA ASN A 91 15.57 -3.25 -20.98
C ASN A 91 14.84 -4.05 -22.08
N ASN A 92 13.51 -3.95 -22.14
CA ASN A 92 12.68 -4.73 -23.07
C ASN A 92 11.89 -3.84 -24.05
N ASN A 93 12.28 -2.56 -24.19
CA ASN A 93 11.67 -1.59 -25.09
C ASN A 93 10.13 -1.52 -24.98
N LYS A 94 9.61 -1.64 -23.76
CA LYS A 94 8.16 -1.57 -23.52
C LYS A 94 7.74 -0.11 -23.38
N ALA A 95 7.17 0.45 -24.44
CA ALA A 95 6.82 1.88 -24.48
C ALA A 95 5.60 2.24 -23.60
N ILE A 96 4.63 1.33 -23.47
CA ILE A 96 3.34 1.59 -22.83
C ILE A 96 3.10 0.57 -21.71
N GLY A 97 2.81 1.05 -20.51
CA GLY A 97 2.38 0.21 -19.38
C GLY A 97 0.87 0.02 -19.37
N ILE A 98 0.40 -1.24 -19.39
CA ILE A 98 -1.02 -1.56 -19.27
C ILE A 98 -1.30 -1.98 -17.82
N THR A 99 -2.36 -1.44 -17.20
CA THR A 99 -2.76 -1.85 -15.83
C THR A 99 -4.28 -1.93 -15.70
N GLY A 100 -4.77 -2.86 -14.89
CA GLY A 100 -6.20 -3.05 -14.61
C GLY A 100 -6.75 -2.17 -13.50
N MET A 101 -6.30 -0.92 -13.38
CA MET A 101 -6.88 0.01 -12.39
C MET A 101 -8.26 0.48 -12.86
N THR A 102 -9.18 0.66 -11.90
CA THR A 102 -10.53 1.17 -12.16
C THR A 102 -10.78 2.45 -11.36
N ARG A 103 -11.75 3.27 -11.78
CA ARG A 103 -12.18 4.45 -11.00
C ARG A 103 -12.90 4.06 -9.71
N GLU A 104 -13.64 2.95 -9.71
CA GLU A 104 -14.41 2.47 -8.57
C GLU A 104 -13.55 2.00 -7.39
N GLU A 105 -12.28 1.63 -7.63
CA GLU A 105 -11.31 1.41 -6.54
C GLU A 105 -11.13 2.64 -5.63
N GLY A 106 -11.53 3.83 -6.11
CA GLY A 106 -11.65 5.04 -5.32
C GLY A 106 -10.32 5.71 -4.99
N GLY A 107 -10.34 6.60 -4.00
CA GLY A 107 -9.19 7.40 -3.60
C GLY A 107 -8.66 8.28 -4.73
N GLN A 108 -7.36 8.18 -5.03
CA GLN A 108 -6.73 8.95 -6.11
C GLN A 108 -7.05 8.41 -7.52
N ARG A 109 -7.82 7.30 -7.63
CA ARG A 109 -8.16 6.67 -8.90
C ARG A 109 -9.49 7.13 -9.47
N THR A 110 -10.29 7.87 -8.72
CA THR A 110 -11.61 8.38 -9.17
C THR A 110 -11.52 9.25 -10.44
N THR A 111 -10.37 9.92 -10.63
CA THR A 111 -10.09 10.76 -11.80
C THR A 111 -9.18 10.09 -12.83
N LEU A 112 -8.99 8.77 -12.74
CA LEU A 112 -8.12 8.01 -13.65
C LEU A 112 -8.63 8.10 -15.10
N ASN A 113 -7.73 8.30 -16.06
CA ASN A 113 -8.06 8.27 -17.50
C ASN A 113 -7.67 6.93 -18.12
N CYS A 114 -8.37 6.51 -19.18
CA CYS A 114 -8.01 5.31 -19.93
C CYS A 114 -6.63 5.44 -20.57
N ILE A 115 -6.25 6.62 -21.05
CA ILE A 115 -4.96 6.90 -21.68
C ILE A 115 -4.21 7.95 -20.86
N VAL A 116 -2.94 7.70 -20.60
CA VAL A 116 -2.03 8.67 -19.97
C VAL A 116 -0.86 8.91 -20.92
N SER A 117 -0.73 10.15 -21.38
CA SER A 117 0.38 10.63 -22.22
C SER A 117 1.33 11.54 -21.43
N ASP A 118 2.53 11.73 -21.97
CA ASP A 118 3.41 12.82 -21.53
C ASP A 118 3.00 14.16 -22.19
N LYS A 119 3.80 15.21 -21.93
CA LYS A 119 3.59 16.55 -22.48
C LYS A 119 3.72 16.61 -24.01
N GLU A 120 4.40 15.64 -24.61
CA GLU A 120 4.62 15.53 -26.06
C GLU A 120 3.52 14.68 -26.74
N GLY A 121 2.51 14.24 -25.98
CA GLY A 121 1.42 13.41 -26.48
C GLY A 121 1.77 11.92 -26.61
N LYS A 122 2.99 11.51 -26.23
CA LYS A 122 3.38 10.09 -26.29
C LYS A 122 2.71 9.30 -25.17
N ILE A 123 1.95 8.28 -25.55
CA ILE A 123 1.26 7.40 -24.62
C ILE A 123 2.29 6.68 -23.73
N LYS A 124 2.08 6.76 -22.41
CA LYS A 124 2.89 6.08 -21.39
C LYS A 124 2.14 4.96 -20.70
N LYS A 125 0.83 5.13 -20.50
CA LYS A 125 -0.01 4.13 -19.83
C LYS A 125 -1.37 3.98 -20.48
N PHE A 126 -1.90 2.77 -20.38
CA PHE A 126 -3.25 2.42 -20.80
C PHE A 126 -3.97 1.67 -19.66
N HIS A 127 -5.14 2.15 -19.29
CA HIS A 127 -6.01 1.68 -18.21
C HIS A 127 -7.34 1.22 -18.82
N PRO A 128 -7.40 0.06 -19.50
CA PRO A 128 -8.59 -0.36 -20.23
C PRO A 128 -9.83 -0.50 -19.33
N LEU A 129 -9.62 -0.77 -18.05
CA LEU A 129 -10.70 -0.97 -17.07
C LEU A 129 -11.07 0.31 -16.31
N ALA A 130 -10.52 1.49 -16.69
CA ALA A 130 -10.68 2.70 -15.89
C ALA A 130 -12.16 3.09 -15.64
N ILE A 131 -13.03 2.90 -16.64
CA ILE A 131 -14.45 3.25 -16.58
C ILE A 131 -15.37 2.04 -16.37
N ILE A 132 -14.79 0.86 -16.17
CA ILE A 132 -15.55 -0.38 -16.01
C ILE A 132 -15.92 -0.55 -14.52
N THR A 133 -17.16 -0.97 -14.27
CA THR A 133 -17.69 -1.18 -12.93
C THR A 133 -17.26 -2.54 -12.35
N GLU A 134 -17.24 -2.64 -11.03
CA GLU A 134 -16.98 -3.86 -10.27
C GLU A 134 -18.03 -4.93 -10.61
N ASP A 135 -19.30 -4.54 -10.75
CA ASP A 135 -20.38 -5.44 -11.17
C ASP A 135 -20.12 -6.06 -12.55
N PHE A 136 -19.67 -5.24 -13.51
CA PHE A 136 -19.32 -5.75 -14.84
C PHE A 136 -18.11 -6.69 -14.78
N ILE A 137 -17.09 -6.35 -13.99
CA ILE A 137 -15.91 -7.20 -13.79
C ILE A 137 -16.32 -8.55 -13.20
N ASN A 138 -17.17 -8.55 -12.16
CA ASN A 138 -17.66 -9.76 -11.51
C ASN A 138 -18.51 -10.61 -12.45
N TRP A 139 -19.42 -9.99 -13.20
CA TRP A 139 -20.19 -10.67 -14.25
C TRP A 139 -19.25 -11.30 -15.30
N TYR A 140 -18.25 -10.56 -15.78
CA TYR A 140 -17.33 -11.05 -16.81
C TYR A 140 -16.48 -12.22 -16.31
N ILE A 141 -16.02 -12.17 -15.05
CA ILE A 141 -15.30 -13.26 -14.40
C ILE A 141 -16.17 -14.53 -14.36
N ALA A 142 -17.43 -14.41 -13.94
CA ALA A 142 -18.36 -15.53 -13.86
C ALA A 142 -18.71 -16.10 -15.24
N GLU A 143 -19.09 -15.24 -16.18
CA GLU A 143 -19.49 -15.58 -17.55
C GLU A 143 -18.36 -16.27 -18.32
N ARG A 144 -17.11 -15.82 -18.13
CA ARG A 144 -15.92 -16.41 -18.77
C ARG A 144 -15.26 -17.51 -17.94
N ARG A 145 -15.82 -17.84 -16.78
CA ARG A 145 -15.28 -18.84 -15.83
C ARG A 145 -13.79 -18.58 -15.55
N ILE A 146 -13.44 -17.32 -15.31
CA ILE A 146 -12.05 -16.93 -15.01
C ILE A 146 -11.75 -17.36 -13.58
N GLU A 147 -10.79 -18.27 -13.44
CA GLU A 147 -10.28 -18.67 -12.13
C GLU A 147 -9.42 -17.55 -11.53
N LEU A 148 -9.77 -17.12 -10.32
CA LEU A 148 -8.99 -16.16 -9.56
C LEU A 148 -8.01 -16.88 -8.63
N CYS A 149 -7.07 -16.12 -8.05
CA CYS A 149 -6.19 -16.65 -7.02
C CYS A 149 -7.00 -17.21 -5.84
N GLU A 150 -6.59 -18.36 -5.32
CA GLU A 150 -7.25 -19.07 -4.21
C GLU A 150 -7.55 -18.17 -2.99
N LEU A 151 -6.71 -17.15 -2.76
CA LEU A 151 -6.87 -16.21 -1.64
C LEU A 151 -8.17 -15.39 -1.72
N TYR A 152 -8.80 -15.30 -2.89
CA TYR A 152 -10.09 -14.63 -3.06
C TYR A 152 -11.29 -15.51 -2.69
N TYR A 153 -11.09 -16.82 -2.51
CA TYR A 153 -12.14 -17.79 -2.18
C TYR A 153 -12.09 -18.20 -0.69
N PRO A 154 -13.16 -18.83 -0.18
CA PRO A 154 -13.12 -19.47 1.13
C PRO A 154 -11.97 -20.50 1.24
N PRO A 155 -11.31 -20.62 2.40
CA PRO A 155 -11.60 -19.92 3.66
C PRO A 155 -10.96 -18.52 3.81
N TYR A 156 -10.12 -18.08 2.86
CA TYR A 156 -9.37 -16.82 2.96
C TYR A 156 -10.23 -15.57 2.77
N ASN A 157 -11.09 -15.56 1.73
CA ASN A 157 -12.00 -14.47 1.39
C ASN A 157 -11.34 -13.07 1.33
N PHE A 158 -10.09 -12.97 0.89
CA PHE A 158 -9.40 -11.69 0.79
C PHE A 158 -9.96 -10.88 -0.37
N LYS A 159 -10.45 -9.67 -0.06
CA LYS A 159 -10.99 -8.74 -1.07
C LYS A 159 -9.94 -8.20 -2.03
N ARG A 160 -8.69 -8.06 -1.57
CA ARG A 160 -7.55 -7.61 -2.36
C ARG A 160 -6.27 -8.23 -1.85
N THR A 161 -5.42 -8.66 -2.77
CA THR A 161 -4.09 -9.19 -2.46
C THR A 161 -2.99 -8.17 -2.73
N GLY A 162 -1.92 -8.24 -1.96
CA GLY A 162 -0.83 -7.27 -1.99
C GLY A 162 0.42 -7.80 -1.32
N CYS A 163 1.24 -6.89 -0.79
CA CYS A 163 2.37 -7.32 0.06
C CYS A 163 1.79 -7.82 1.38
N LYS A 164 2.10 -9.07 1.74
CA LYS A 164 1.58 -9.70 2.96
C LYS A 164 1.91 -8.89 4.21
N GLY A 165 0.91 -8.68 5.06
CA GLY A 165 1.04 -7.90 6.28
C GLY A 165 1.37 -6.42 6.08
N CYS A 166 1.23 -5.86 4.88
CA CYS A 166 1.64 -4.47 4.64
C CYS A 166 0.88 -3.50 5.55
N PRO A 167 1.56 -2.59 6.27
CA PRO A 167 0.93 -1.54 7.08
C PRO A 167 0.00 -0.57 6.34
N PHE A 168 -0.04 -0.61 5.00
CA PHE A 168 -1.01 0.14 4.21
C PHE A 168 -2.35 -0.57 4.04
N ASN A 169 -2.43 -1.85 4.43
CA ASN A 169 -3.68 -2.59 4.34
C ASN A 169 -4.67 -2.06 5.38
N LEU A 170 -5.91 -1.78 4.94
CA LEU A 170 -6.96 -1.30 5.82
C LEU A 170 -7.47 -2.42 6.73
N ASP A 171 -7.51 -3.64 6.20
CA ASP A 171 -8.02 -4.87 6.83
C ASP A 171 -6.86 -5.69 7.41
N LEU A 172 -5.79 -5.01 7.86
CA LEU A 172 -4.54 -5.66 8.26
C LEU A 172 -4.76 -6.67 9.39
N GLN A 173 -5.49 -6.28 10.44
CA GLN A 173 -5.74 -7.14 11.58
C GLN A 173 -6.49 -8.41 11.17
N ASP A 174 -7.61 -8.27 10.45
CA ASP A 174 -8.43 -9.40 10.03
C ASP A 174 -7.65 -10.36 9.14
N GLN A 175 -6.83 -9.83 8.21
CA GLN A 175 -5.95 -10.68 7.40
C GLN A 175 -4.90 -11.40 8.26
N LEU A 176 -4.30 -10.75 9.26
CA LEU A 176 -3.35 -11.40 10.16
C LEU A 176 -4.01 -12.49 11.02
N ASP A 177 -5.27 -12.30 11.43
CA ASP A 177 -6.04 -13.31 12.18
C ASP A 177 -6.31 -14.54 11.31
N ILE A 178 -6.77 -14.33 10.08
CA ILE A 178 -6.96 -15.41 9.08
C ILE A 178 -5.64 -16.12 8.80
N MET A 179 -4.56 -15.36 8.60
CA MET A 179 -3.22 -15.93 8.40
C MET A 179 -2.71 -16.67 9.64
N ALA A 180 -3.06 -16.27 10.86
CA ALA A 180 -2.62 -16.99 12.06
C ALA A 180 -3.14 -18.44 12.08
N VAL A 181 -4.35 -18.66 11.56
CA VAL A 181 -4.97 -19.99 11.48
C VAL A 181 -4.53 -20.74 10.22
N LEU A 182 -4.65 -20.10 9.05
CA LEU A 182 -4.48 -20.77 7.76
C LEU A 182 -3.06 -20.71 7.19
N LEU A 183 -2.29 -19.67 7.53
CA LEU A 183 -0.96 -19.37 6.98
C LEU A 183 0.04 -18.96 8.08
N PRO A 184 0.25 -19.80 9.13
CA PRO A 184 0.96 -19.38 10.34
C PRO A 184 2.42 -19.01 10.09
N ALA A 185 3.07 -19.63 9.10
CA ALA A 185 4.42 -19.28 8.69
C ALA A 185 4.48 -17.87 8.10
N GLU A 186 3.53 -17.52 7.24
CA GLU A 186 3.40 -16.19 6.65
C GLU A 186 3.08 -15.15 7.70
N LYS A 187 2.18 -15.46 8.66
CA LYS A 187 1.89 -14.57 9.79
C LYS A 187 3.16 -14.28 10.58
N LYS A 188 3.94 -15.32 10.91
CA LYS A 188 5.22 -15.16 11.63
C LYS A 188 6.20 -14.28 10.85
N GLN A 189 6.28 -14.44 9.53
CA GLN A 189 7.11 -13.58 8.69
C GLN A 189 6.63 -12.13 8.69
N CYS A 190 5.31 -11.88 8.64
CA CYS A 190 4.76 -10.52 8.75
C CYS A 190 5.16 -9.85 10.06
N GLU A 191 5.01 -10.55 11.20
CA GLU A 191 5.42 -10.03 12.51
C GLU A 191 6.91 -9.64 12.55
N ILE A 192 7.77 -10.40 11.89
CA ILE A 192 9.22 -10.12 11.83
C ILE A 192 9.51 -8.93 10.91
N ILE A 193 8.98 -8.94 9.69
CA ILE A 193 9.27 -7.91 8.66
C ILE A 193 8.76 -6.54 9.11
N TRP A 194 7.57 -6.50 9.72
CA TRP A 194 6.88 -5.25 10.04
C TRP A 194 6.96 -4.87 11.51
N LYS A 195 7.74 -5.60 12.32
CA LYS A 195 7.86 -5.45 13.78
C LYS A 195 7.81 -3.99 14.25
N PRO A 196 8.65 -3.05 13.74
CA PRO A 196 8.68 -1.70 14.28
C PRO A 196 7.38 -0.90 14.08
N VAL A 197 6.65 -1.16 12.99
CA VAL A 197 5.36 -0.50 12.74
C VAL A 197 4.25 -1.20 13.49
N TYR A 198 4.30 -2.53 13.57
CA TYR A 198 3.28 -3.29 14.28
C TYR A 198 3.31 -2.99 15.78
N GLU A 199 4.50 -2.87 16.39
CA GLU A 199 4.64 -2.43 17.78
C GLU A 199 4.02 -1.06 17.99
N GLU A 200 4.27 -0.09 17.09
CA GLU A 200 3.64 1.23 17.15
C GLU A 200 2.11 1.15 17.01
N TYR A 201 1.61 0.35 16.08
CA TYR A 201 0.19 0.09 15.88
C TYR A 201 -0.48 -0.46 17.12
N ARG A 202 0.13 -1.46 17.77
CA ARG A 202 -0.37 -2.01 19.03
C ARG A 202 -0.29 -0.97 20.14
N ARG A 203 0.84 -0.28 20.30
CA ARG A 203 1.06 0.75 21.34
C ARG A 203 -0.04 1.81 21.33
N ILE A 204 -0.36 2.35 20.15
CA ILE A 204 -1.37 3.41 20.01
C ILE A 204 -2.79 2.88 19.77
N GLY A 205 -2.97 1.57 19.55
CA GLY A 205 -4.26 0.98 19.17
C GLY A 205 -4.76 1.43 17.79
N TYR A 206 -3.87 1.46 16.80
CA TYR A 206 -4.17 1.85 15.42
C TYR A 206 -3.90 0.69 14.46
N ARG A 207 -4.90 0.27 13.68
CA ARG A 207 -4.86 -0.88 12.73
C ARG A 207 -4.66 -2.26 13.34
N LEU A 208 -3.92 -2.38 14.44
CA LEU A 208 -3.76 -3.62 15.18
C LEU A 208 -4.31 -3.46 16.60
N ARG A 209 -4.91 -4.54 17.10
CA ARG A 209 -5.39 -4.64 18.49
C ARG A 209 -4.22 -4.63 19.46
N LYS A 210 -4.44 -4.09 20.67
CA LYS A 210 -3.46 -4.19 21.77
C LYS A 210 -3.29 -5.65 22.16
N GLU A 211 -2.10 -6.05 22.61
CA GLU A 211 -1.74 -7.44 22.91
C GLU A 211 -2.68 -8.12 23.94
N ASN A 212 -3.44 -7.35 24.71
CA ASN A 212 -4.39 -7.85 25.72
C ASN A 212 -5.87 -7.79 25.30
N GLN A 213 -6.18 -7.72 24.00
CA GLN A 213 -7.56 -7.80 23.51
C GLN A 213 -7.81 -9.16 22.86
N PRO A 214 -8.80 -9.96 23.34
CA PRO A 214 -9.05 -11.29 22.81
C PRO A 214 -9.41 -11.26 21.32
N SER A 215 -9.08 -12.36 20.65
CA SER A 215 -9.47 -12.61 19.25
C SER A 215 -11.00 -12.76 19.19
N LEU A 216 -11.64 -12.21 18.14
CA LEU A 216 -13.08 -12.44 17.88
C LEU A 216 -13.39 -13.89 17.43
N PHE A 217 -12.35 -14.72 17.31
CA PHE A 217 -12.42 -16.12 16.89
C PHE A 217 -12.06 -17.12 18.00
N GLU A 218 -12.03 -16.67 19.27
CA GLU A 218 -12.06 -17.55 20.45
C GLU A 218 -13.49 -17.81 20.92
#